data_AF-A0A818SG30-F1
#
_entry.id   AF-A0A818SG30-F1
#
_cell.length_a   1.000
_cell.length_b   1.000
_cell.length_c   1.000
_cell.angle_alpha   90.00
_cell.angle_beta   90.00
_cell.angle_gamma   90.00
#
_symmetry.space_group_name_H-M   'P 1'
#
loop_
_entity.id
_entity.type
_entity.pdbx_description
1 polymer ?
#
loop_
_entity_poly.entity_id
_entity_poly.type
_entity_poly.pdbx_seq_one_letter_code
_entity_poly.pdbx_strand_id
1 'polypeptide(L)'
;MFPCPRISSYTVICNTTNEYCSCYDTNDLLIGCFKQRLYGDGCYRSQECANNYNLQCNTSLYQCQCLDHYYYNGSTCMSMITYSQACSILNGFCVFDYWCRQDLALHCRNFTCTCSLCRTCFWDGVRCRDCPTSWEIVISNGTRQPRIYCYVKVDSHVNWDESVSICSTAATSFFGPTSHLVYIDNLQELTDVSVFATNQYYDIFIGHTNSYNYPQWFLSNGTLSPPLHWCAGLATTYATLACTRLLIGAACVTNIVCHGWTSRYICKLN
;
A
#
# COMPACT_ATOMS: atom_id res chain seq x y z
N MET A 1 14.32 40.45 29.75
CA MET A 1 15.16 39.49 29.01
C MET A 1 15.16 39.91 27.54
N PHE A 2 16.32 39.90 26.89
CA PHE A 2 16.43 40.28 25.47
C PHE A 2 16.02 39.09 24.57
N PRO A 3 15.42 39.35 23.40
CA PRO A 3 15.13 38.30 22.43
C PRO A 3 16.45 37.73 21.89
N CYS A 4 16.46 36.43 21.62
CA CYS A 4 17.62 35.78 21.02
C CYS A 4 18.00 36.43 19.68
N PRO A 5 19.29 36.72 19.43
CA PRO A 5 19.72 37.35 18.20
C PRO A 5 19.44 36.45 17.00
N ARG A 6 18.94 37.01 15.88
CA ARG A 6 18.55 36.20 14.71
C ARG A 6 19.72 35.73 13.84
N ILE A 7 20.91 36.30 14.01
CA ILE A 7 22.00 36.27 13.01
C ILE A 7 23.31 35.65 13.51
N SER A 8 23.38 35.19 14.77
CA SER A 8 24.59 34.58 15.33
C SER A 8 24.50 33.05 15.41
N SER A 9 25.67 32.40 15.47
CA SER A 9 25.83 31.04 15.97
C SER A 9 25.64 31.06 17.49
N TYR A 10 24.51 30.56 17.97
CA TYR A 10 24.21 30.39 19.39
C TYR A 10 23.60 29.01 19.60
N THR A 11 23.81 28.45 20.78
CA THR A 11 23.20 27.20 21.20
C THR A 11 21.84 27.49 21.81
N VAL A 12 20.82 26.71 21.46
CA VAL A 12 19.48 26.83 22.04
C VAL A 12 19.22 25.64 22.94
N ILE A 13 18.85 25.91 24.19
CA ILE A 13 18.41 24.90 25.14
C ILE A 13 16.96 25.22 25.49
N CYS A 14 16.06 24.32 25.08
CA CYS A 14 14.64 24.37 25.42
C CYS A 14 14.39 23.39 26.56
N ASN A 15 13.79 23.86 27.65
CA ASN A 15 13.29 22.95 28.68
C ASN A 15 11.97 22.34 28.18
N THR A 16 11.87 21.02 28.13
CA THR A 16 10.66 20.32 27.65
C THR A 16 9.43 20.53 28.54
N THR A 17 9.61 21.02 29.77
CA THR A 17 8.51 21.34 30.70
C THR A 17 8.14 22.81 30.75
N ASN A 18 8.97 23.72 30.21
CA ASN A 18 8.68 25.14 30.16
C ASN A 18 8.41 25.57 28.71
N GLU A 19 7.44 26.47 28.50
CA GLU A 19 7.15 27.05 27.19
C GLU A 19 8.27 27.98 26.66
N TYR A 20 9.47 27.96 27.24
CA TYR A 20 10.54 28.91 26.96
C TYR A 20 11.87 28.20 26.68
N CYS A 21 12.61 28.76 25.72
CA CYS A 21 13.97 28.35 25.40
C CYS A 21 14.94 29.47 25.75
N SER A 22 16.15 29.08 26.16
CA SER A 22 17.28 29.95 26.44
C SER A 22 18.29 29.84 25.31
N CYS A 23 18.88 30.97 24.90
CA CYS A 23 19.98 31.00 23.94
C CYS A 23 21.29 31.38 24.62
N TYR A 24 22.35 30.68 24.22
CA TYR A 24 23.70 30.83 24.75
C TYR A 24 24.67 31.15 23.62
N ASP A 25 25.56 32.12 23.82
CA ASP A 25 26.61 32.42 22.84
C ASP A 25 27.69 31.32 22.78
N THR A 26 28.76 31.55 22.02
CA THR A 26 29.88 30.60 21.88
C THR A 26 30.69 30.39 23.16
N ASN A 27 30.47 31.20 24.20
CA ASN A 27 31.12 31.10 25.52
C ASN A 27 30.13 30.58 26.59
N ASP A 28 29.02 29.98 26.18
CA ASP A 28 27.94 29.50 27.07
C ASP A 28 27.32 30.60 27.97
N LEU A 29 27.37 31.86 27.55
CA LEU A 29 26.71 32.96 28.26
C LEU A 29 25.26 33.11 27.78
N LEU A 30 24.32 33.20 28.72
CA LEU A 30 22.90 33.42 28.41
C LEU A 30 22.70 34.81 27.77
N ILE A 31 22.37 34.84 26.49
CA ILE A 31 22.18 36.08 25.72
C ILE A 31 20.72 36.44 25.50
N GLY A 32 19.79 35.54 25.80
CA GLY A 32 18.37 35.82 25.66
C GLY A 32 17.47 34.60 25.90
N CYS A 33 16.17 34.83 25.74
CA CYS A 33 15.17 33.77 25.75
C CYS A 33 14.04 34.07 24.76
N PHE A 34 13.28 33.03 24.39
CA PHE A 34 12.04 33.18 23.64
C PHE A 34 11.02 32.15 24.09
N LYS A 35 9.74 32.47 23.86
CA LYS A 35 8.64 31.53 24.06
C LYS A 35 8.56 30.58 22.86
N GLN A 36 8.44 29.28 23.10
CA GLN A 36 8.15 28.30 22.08
C GLN A 36 6.80 28.61 21.42
N ARG A 37 6.78 28.42 20.10
CA ARG A 37 5.67 28.79 19.23
C ARG A 37 4.81 27.57 18.90
N LEU A 38 3.51 27.78 18.77
CA LEU A 38 2.52 26.73 18.52
C LEU A 38 2.32 26.50 17.03
N TYR A 39 1.48 25.52 16.68
CA TYR A 39 1.16 25.23 15.28
C TYR A 39 0.55 26.46 14.58
N GLY A 40 1.07 26.81 13.40
CA GLY A 40 0.65 27.96 12.60
C GLY A 40 1.32 29.29 12.98
N ASP A 41 1.98 29.36 14.13
CA ASP A 41 2.73 30.55 14.52
C ASP A 41 3.94 30.75 13.61
N GLY A 42 4.24 32.00 13.27
CA GLY A 42 5.40 32.31 12.44
C GLY A 42 6.71 31.91 13.13
N CYS A 43 7.74 31.47 12.41
CA CYS A 43 9.03 31.05 12.98
C CYS A 43 10.18 31.33 12.00
N TYR A 44 11.42 31.36 12.49
CA TYR A 44 12.61 31.41 11.62
C TYR A 44 13.48 30.16 11.74
N ARG A 45 13.41 29.45 12.87
CA ARG A 45 14.19 28.23 13.14
C ARG A 45 13.33 27.19 13.83
N SER A 46 13.60 25.90 13.61
CA SER A 46 12.80 24.81 14.19
C SER A 46 12.83 24.78 15.71
N GLN A 47 13.91 25.26 16.34
CA GLN A 47 14.02 25.36 17.80
C GLN A 47 13.07 26.41 18.40
N GLU A 48 12.49 27.30 17.57
CA GLU A 48 11.43 28.22 18.01
C GLU A 48 10.09 27.52 18.20
N CYS A 49 9.89 26.36 17.58
CA CYS A 49 8.64 25.64 17.67
C CYS A 49 8.58 24.77 18.93
N ALA A 50 7.38 24.53 19.43
CA ALA A 50 7.16 23.76 20.63
C ALA A 50 7.49 22.27 20.43
N ASN A 51 8.61 21.85 21.02
CA ASN A 51 9.17 20.50 20.88
C ASN A 51 8.26 19.40 21.43
N ASN A 52 7.52 19.68 22.51
CA ASN A 52 6.56 18.74 23.10
C ASN A 52 5.39 18.41 22.15
N TYR A 53 5.17 19.24 21.13
CA TYR A 53 4.20 19.00 20.07
C TYR A 53 4.82 18.44 18.79
N ASN A 54 6.12 18.12 18.78
CA ASN A 54 6.88 17.64 17.60
C ASN A 54 6.77 18.57 16.38
N LEU A 55 6.72 19.89 16.63
CA LEU A 55 6.64 20.90 15.58
C LEU A 55 8.03 21.28 15.06
N GLN A 56 8.11 21.64 13.78
CA GLN A 56 9.30 22.19 13.14
C GLN A 56 8.97 23.44 12.34
N CYS A 57 9.97 24.28 12.12
CA CYS A 57 9.79 25.49 11.34
C CYS A 57 9.89 25.16 9.85
N ASN A 58 8.80 25.32 9.12
CA ASN A 58 8.86 25.30 7.66
C ASN A 58 9.45 26.61 7.18
N THR A 59 10.69 26.56 6.74
CA THR A 59 11.42 27.74 6.26
C THR A 59 10.85 28.33 4.97
N SER A 60 10.01 27.58 4.24
CA SER A 60 9.33 28.08 3.04
C SER A 60 8.11 28.94 3.38
N LEU A 61 7.38 28.59 4.45
CA LEU A 61 6.20 29.32 4.92
C LEU A 61 6.50 30.23 6.12
N TYR A 62 7.69 30.12 6.70
CA TYR A 62 8.09 30.71 7.98
C TYR A 62 7.06 30.44 9.08
N GLN A 63 6.57 29.20 9.20
CA GLN A 63 5.54 28.80 10.17
C GLN A 63 5.87 27.47 10.84
N CYS A 64 5.53 27.35 12.12
CA CYS A 64 5.63 26.11 12.88
C CYS A 64 4.55 25.14 12.40
N GLN A 65 4.98 24.02 11.85
CA GLN A 65 4.09 22.97 11.34
C GLN A 65 4.65 21.60 11.72
N CYS A 66 3.89 20.55 11.45
CA CYS A 66 4.42 19.20 11.56
C CYS A 66 5.46 18.92 10.48
N LEU A 67 6.36 17.97 10.77
CA LEU A 67 7.27 17.39 9.79
C LEU A 67 6.51 16.80 8.60
N ASP A 68 7.21 16.63 7.48
CA ASP A 68 6.70 15.89 6.33
C ASP A 68 6.26 14.48 6.78
N HIS A 69 5.08 14.05 6.32
CA HIS A 69 4.40 12.81 6.73
C HIS A 69 3.82 12.80 8.15
N TYR A 70 3.67 13.96 8.79
CA TYR A 70 2.94 14.12 10.06
C TYR A 70 1.78 15.10 9.90
N TYR A 71 0.72 14.91 10.66
CA TYR A 71 -0.41 15.84 10.75
C TYR A 71 -0.58 16.35 12.17
N TYR A 72 -1.12 17.55 12.31
CA TYR A 72 -1.47 18.13 13.61
C TYR A 72 -2.87 17.67 14.00
N ASN A 73 -3.02 16.99 15.13
CA ASN A 73 -4.31 16.50 15.61
C ASN A 73 -5.03 17.50 16.56
N GLY A 74 -4.49 18.71 16.75
CA GLY A 74 -4.97 19.70 17.72
C GLY A 74 -4.24 19.68 19.07
N SER A 75 -3.45 18.65 19.35
CA SER A 75 -2.51 18.61 20.47
C SER A 75 -1.09 18.46 19.97
N THR A 76 -0.71 17.34 19.37
CA THR A 76 0.66 17.04 18.92
C THR A 76 0.69 16.68 17.43
N CYS A 77 1.89 16.70 16.84
CA CYS A 77 2.10 16.10 15.52
C CYS A 77 2.11 14.58 15.63
N MET A 78 1.22 13.93 14.89
CA MET A 78 1.11 12.48 14.77
C MET A 78 1.53 12.04 13.37
N SER A 79 2.09 10.83 13.25
CA SER A 79 2.38 10.25 11.94
C SER A 79 1.10 10.17 11.12
N MET A 80 1.16 10.57 9.86
CA MET A 80 0.08 10.34 8.90
C MET A 80 -0.22 8.85 8.80
N ILE A 81 -1.50 8.57 8.58
CA ILE A 81 -2.13 7.27 8.62
C ILE A 81 -1.94 6.59 7.25
N THR A 82 -1.65 5.30 7.24
CA THR A 82 -1.36 4.52 6.02
C THR A 82 -2.55 3.66 5.59
N TYR A 83 -2.42 2.95 4.48
CA TYR A 83 -3.50 2.17 3.88
C TYR A 83 -4.18 1.20 4.87
N SER A 84 -5.51 1.12 4.79
CA SER A 84 -6.39 0.29 5.63
C SER A 84 -6.38 0.64 7.12
N GLN A 85 -5.60 1.61 7.57
CA GLN A 85 -5.65 2.10 8.95
C GLN A 85 -6.83 3.05 9.15
N ALA A 86 -7.38 3.05 10.36
CA ALA A 86 -8.51 3.90 10.72
C ALA A 86 -8.09 5.37 10.74
N CYS A 87 -8.84 6.23 10.06
CA CYS A 87 -8.74 7.67 10.20
C CYS A 87 -9.80 8.18 11.19
N SER A 88 -9.46 9.21 11.98
CA SER A 88 -10.30 9.63 13.10
C SER A 88 -11.67 10.17 12.64
N ILE A 89 -12.57 10.31 13.60
CA ILE A 89 -13.94 10.75 13.37
C ILE A 89 -14.18 12.02 14.16
N LEU A 90 -14.68 13.07 13.51
CA LEU A 90 -15.37 14.14 14.22
C LEU A 90 -16.86 14.04 13.84
N ASN A 91 -17.73 13.84 14.83
CA ASN A 91 -19.19 13.81 14.65
C ASN A 91 -19.72 12.80 13.61
N GLY A 92 -19.09 11.63 13.46
CA GLY A 92 -19.54 10.58 12.52
C GLY A 92 -19.10 10.77 11.07
N PHE A 93 -18.31 11.80 10.76
CA PHE A 93 -17.79 12.04 9.41
C PHE A 93 -16.26 11.92 9.37
N CYS A 94 -15.74 11.45 8.23
CA CYS A 94 -14.33 11.57 7.86
C CYS A 94 -14.06 13.05 7.60
N VAL A 95 -13.54 13.78 8.58
CA VAL A 95 -13.48 15.24 8.49
C VAL A 95 -12.26 15.71 7.72
N PHE A 96 -11.19 14.91 7.67
CA PHE A 96 -9.88 15.40 7.23
C PHE A 96 -9.07 14.38 6.44
N ASP A 97 -9.12 14.49 5.11
CA ASP A 97 -8.28 13.72 4.18
C ASP A 97 -6.77 13.91 4.42
N TYR A 98 -6.37 15.03 5.02
CA TYR A 98 -4.96 15.36 5.30
C TYR A 98 -4.33 14.50 6.42
N TRP A 99 -5.10 13.63 7.06
CA TRP A 99 -4.55 12.65 8.01
C TRP A 99 -3.94 11.43 7.33
N CYS A 100 -4.42 11.09 6.13
CA CYS A 100 -3.85 10.02 5.34
C CYS A 100 -2.59 10.51 4.61
N ARG A 101 -1.68 9.60 4.29
CA ARG A 101 -0.49 9.87 3.46
C ARG A 101 -0.88 10.26 2.03
N GLN A 102 -1.08 11.56 1.80
CA GLN A 102 -1.48 12.12 0.50
C GLN A 102 -0.41 11.94 -0.58
N ASP A 103 0.86 11.86 -0.20
CA ASP A 103 1.98 11.52 -1.09
C ASP A 103 1.86 10.10 -1.67
N LEU A 104 1.07 9.25 -1.03
CA LEU A 104 0.72 7.89 -1.51
C LEU A 104 -0.67 7.86 -2.16
N ALA A 105 -1.27 9.03 -2.41
CA ALA A 105 -2.63 9.22 -2.93
C ALA A 105 -3.73 8.51 -2.11
N LEU A 106 -3.54 8.44 -0.79
CA LEU A 106 -4.52 7.93 0.17
C LEU A 106 -5.47 9.02 0.65
N HIS A 107 -6.74 8.65 0.84
CA HIS A 107 -7.83 9.51 1.32
C HIS A 107 -8.64 8.79 2.40
N CYS A 108 -9.26 9.54 3.30
CA CYS A 108 -10.02 9.00 4.41
C CYS A 108 -11.47 8.74 3.93
N ARG A 109 -11.82 7.46 3.72
CA ARG A 109 -13.16 7.03 3.32
C ARG A 109 -13.68 5.91 4.18
N ASN A 110 -14.96 5.96 4.54
CA ASN A 110 -15.59 4.95 5.39
C ASN A 110 -14.73 4.65 6.64
N PHE A 111 -14.15 5.72 7.21
CA PHE A 111 -13.31 5.68 8.41
C PHE A 111 -11.96 4.98 8.25
N THR A 112 -11.50 4.73 7.03
CA THR A 112 -10.17 4.18 6.76
C THR A 112 -9.45 4.91 5.65
N CYS A 113 -8.12 4.93 5.71
CA CYS A 113 -7.32 5.45 4.61
C CYS A 113 -7.32 4.44 3.46
N THR A 114 -7.96 4.79 2.36
CA THR A 114 -8.03 3.99 1.14
C THR A 114 -7.52 4.79 -0.04
N CYS A 115 -7.34 4.16 -1.19
CA CYS A 115 -7.02 4.91 -2.40
C CYS A 115 -8.13 5.90 -2.77
N SER A 116 -7.71 7.05 -3.30
CA SER A 116 -8.54 8.21 -3.65
C SER A 116 -9.75 7.88 -4.55
N LEU A 117 -10.60 8.90 -4.74
CA LEU A 117 -11.81 9.08 -5.56
C LEU A 117 -11.88 8.39 -6.94
N CYS A 118 -10.79 7.84 -7.45
CA CYS A 118 -10.81 7.21 -8.75
C CYS A 118 -11.39 5.79 -8.63
N ARG A 119 -12.42 5.49 -9.43
CA ARG A 119 -13.09 4.17 -9.46
C ARG A 119 -12.15 3.03 -9.89
N THR A 120 -10.97 3.39 -10.38
CA THR A 120 -9.97 2.51 -10.99
C THR A 120 -8.71 2.39 -10.14
N CYS A 121 -8.71 2.95 -8.92
CA CYS A 121 -7.51 3.05 -8.10
C CYS A 121 -7.42 1.85 -7.17
N PHE A 122 -6.23 1.27 -7.05
CA PHE A 122 -5.94 0.19 -6.12
C PHE A 122 -4.63 0.47 -5.37
N TRP A 123 -4.42 -0.24 -4.27
CA TRP A 123 -3.21 -0.15 -3.46
C TRP A 123 -2.23 -1.24 -3.87
N ASP A 124 -1.06 -0.86 -4.42
CA ASP A 124 -0.04 -1.82 -4.90
C ASP A 124 0.90 -2.35 -3.80
N GLY A 125 0.56 -2.08 -2.53
CA GLY A 125 1.44 -2.33 -1.39
C GLY A 125 2.32 -1.13 -0.99
N VAL A 126 2.52 -0.17 -1.89
CA VAL A 126 3.42 1.00 -1.69
C VAL A 126 2.69 2.33 -1.84
N ARG A 127 1.85 2.49 -2.87
CA ARG A 127 1.08 3.70 -3.18
C ARG A 127 -0.22 3.35 -3.92
N CYS A 128 -1.12 4.30 -3.99
CA CYS A 128 -2.30 4.16 -4.84
C CYS A 128 -1.96 4.37 -6.32
N ARG A 129 -2.53 3.51 -7.17
CA ARG A 129 -2.30 3.55 -8.63
C ARG A 129 -3.57 3.27 -9.40
N ASP A 130 -3.62 3.78 -10.62
CA ASP A 130 -4.67 3.49 -11.58
C ASP A 130 -4.44 2.12 -12.24
N CYS A 131 -5.51 1.34 -12.41
CA CYS A 131 -5.49 0.22 -13.34
C CYS A 131 -5.22 0.73 -14.76
N PRO A 132 -4.33 0.09 -15.54
CA PRO A 132 -4.14 0.46 -16.94
C PRO A 132 -5.45 0.34 -17.72
N THR A 133 -5.64 1.18 -18.74
CA THR A 133 -6.92 1.27 -19.48
C THR A 133 -7.32 -0.01 -20.23
N SER A 134 -6.36 -0.91 -20.50
CA SER A 134 -6.59 -2.21 -21.11
C SER A 134 -6.91 -3.33 -20.10
N TRP A 135 -6.89 -3.02 -18.80
CA TRP A 135 -7.17 -3.97 -17.73
C TRP A 135 -8.59 -3.75 -17.20
N GLU A 136 -9.25 -4.84 -16.85
CA GLU A 136 -10.58 -4.82 -16.26
C GLU A 136 -10.49 -4.74 -14.74
N ILE A 137 -11.38 -3.96 -14.14
CA ILE A 137 -11.43 -3.71 -12.70
C ILE A 137 -12.47 -4.63 -12.08
N VAL A 138 -12.05 -5.41 -11.09
CA VAL A 138 -12.94 -6.27 -10.30
C VAL A 138 -12.94 -5.78 -8.86
N ILE A 139 -14.14 -5.43 -8.38
CA ILE A 139 -14.36 -4.99 -7.01
C ILE A 139 -14.87 -6.18 -6.19
N SER A 140 -14.02 -6.69 -5.32
CA SER A 140 -14.32 -7.78 -4.40
C SER A 140 -15.04 -7.25 -3.16
N ASN A 141 -16.34 -7.54 -3.02
CA ASN A 141 -17.17 -7.04 -1.91
C ASN A 141 -17.01 -7.86 -0.61
N GLY A 142 -15.78 -8.08 -0.17
CA GLY A 142 -15.49 -8.80 1.06
C GLY A 142 -16.10 -8.16 2.31
N THR A 143 -16.25 -8.95 3.38
CA THR A 143 -17.00 -8.61 4.62
C THR A 143 -16.40 -7.47 5.46
N ARG A 144 -15.18 -7.00 5.16
CA ARG A 144 -14.52 -5.94 5.94
C ARG A 144 -14.19 -4.69 5.14
N GLN A 145 -13.77 -4.80 3.88
CA GLN A 145 -13.56 -3.69 2.94
C GLN A 145 -13.58 -4.19 1.49
N PRO A 146 -14.13 -3.41 0.54
CA PRO A 146 -14.03 -3.74 -0.87
C PRO A 146 -12.56 -3.72 -1.32
N ARG A 147 -12.08 -4.80 -1.92
CA ARG A 147 -10.75 -4.85 -2.55
C ARG A 147 -10.90 -4.61 -4.04
N ILE A 148 -10.04 -3.79 -4.62
CA ILE A 148 -10.02 -3.51 -6.05
C ILE A 148 -8.85 -4.29 -6.63
N TYR A 149 -9.14 -5.17 -7.59
CA TYR A 149 -8.16 -5.91 -8.35
C TYR A 149 -8.19 -5.45 -9.81
N CYS A 150 -7.02 -5.30 -10.42
CA CYS A 150 -6.91 -5.14 -11.87
C CYS A 150 -6.54 -6.50 -12.47
N TYR A 151 -7.37 -7.01 -13.37
CA TYR A 151 -7.11 -8.23 -14.11
C TYR A 151 -7.05 -7.95 -15.61
N VAL A 152 -6.28 -8.74 -16.33
CA VAL A 152 -6.34 -8.79 -17.79
C VAL A 152 -6.44 -10.23 -18.25
N LYS A 153 -7.39 -10.47 -19.14
CA LYS A 153 -7.56 -11.75 -19.83
C LYS A 153 -6.59 -11.83 -20.99
N VAL A 154 -5.88 -12.94 -21.10
CA VAL A 154 -4.99 -13.17 -22.23
C VAL A 154 -5.45 -14.40 -23.00
N ASP A 155 -5.87 -14.17 -24.25
CA ASP A 155 -6.47 -15.20 -25.12
C ASP A 155 -5.44 -16.12 -25.81
N SER A 156 -4.15 -16.02 -25.47
CA SER A 156 -3.12 -16.92 -25.96
C SER A 156 -3.14 -18.25 -25.20
N HIS A 157 -2.87 -19.34 -25.92
CA HIS A 157 -2.64 -20.66 -25.33
C HIS A 157 -1.15 -20.90 -25.27
N VAL A 158 -0.59 -20.82 -24.08
CA VAL A 158 0.84 -20.97 -23.79
C VAL A 158 1.01 -21.95 -22.65
N ASN A 159 2.22 -22.44 -22.39
CA ASN A 159 2.45 -23.24 -21.19
C ASN A 159 2.49 -22.36 -19.92
N TRP A 160 2.55 -22.98 -18.73
CA TRP A 160 2.49 -22.22 -17.48
C TRP A 160 3.65 -21.23 -17.32
N ASP A 161 4.89 -21.63 -17.62
CA ASP A 161 6.06 -20.75 -17.47
C ASP A 161 6.02 -19.55 -18.42
N GLU A 162 5.58 -19.77 -19.66
CA GLU A 162 5.34 -18.71 -20.64
C GLU A 162 4.28 -17.73 -20.12
N SER A 163 3.20 -18.22 -19.52
CA SER A 163 2.16 -17.35 -18.94
C SER A 163 2.68 -16.49 -17.79
N VAL A 164 3.56 -17.04 -16.93
CA VAL A 164 4.23 -16.28 -15.85
C VAL A 164 5.13 -15.20 -16.42
N SER A 165 5.94 -15.55 -17.43
CA SER A 165 6.83 -14.60 -18.11
C SER A 165 6.05 -13.45 -18.75
N ILE A 166 4.97 -13.76 -19.48
CA ILE A 166 4.12 -12.75 -20.12
C ILE A 166 3.44 -11.89 -19.06
N CYS A 167 2.88 -12.47 -18.01
CA CYS A 167 2.27 -11.69 -16.94
C CYS A 167 3.29 -10.82 -16.20
N SER A 168 4.54 -11.24 -16.02
CA SER A 168 5.56 -10.40 -15.36
C SER A 168 5.98 -9.17 -16.18
N THR A 169 5.76 -9.20 -17.49
CA THR A 169 6.10 -8.11 -18.41
C THR A 169 4.90 -7.28 -18.86
N ALA A 170 3.66 -7.73 -18.59
CA ALA A 170 2.44 -7.05 -19.02
C ALA A 170 2.28 -5.62 -18.47
N ALA A 171 2.77 -5.34 -17.25
CA ALA A 171 2.67 -4.03 -16.61
C ALA A 171 3.93 -3.14 -16.74
N THR A 172 5.05 -3.66 -17.28
CA THR A 172 6.36 -2.97 -17.23
C THR A 172 6.50 -1.77 -18.18
N SER A 173 5.53 -1.51 -19.06
CA SER A 173 5.53 -0.33 -19.93
C SER A 173 5.31 0.98 -19.18
N PHE A 174 4.84 0.92 -17.94
CA PHE A 174 4.74 2.05 -17.03
C PHE A 174 5.75 1.82 -15.90
N PHE A 175 6.51 2.85 -15.49
CA PHE A 175 7.41 2.81 -14.32
C PHE A 175 6.64 2.48 -13.02
N GLY A 176 6.24 1.23 -12.89
CA GLY A 176 4.94 0.87 -12.35
C GLY A 176 4.90 -0.52 -11.70
N PRO A 177 3.73 -0.87 -11.15
CA PRO A 177 3.50 -2.04 -10.31
C PRO A 177 3.79 -3.35 -11.08
N THR A 178 4.27 -4.37 -10.37
CA THR A 178 4.58 -5.67 -10.97
C THR A 178 3.29 -6.45 -11.19
N SER A 179 3.06 -6.91 -12.41
CA SER A 179 2.00 -7.88 -12.68
C SER A 179 2.54 -9.31 -12.54
N HIS A 180 1.65 -10.25 -12.30
CA HIS A 180 1.95 -11.66 -12.13
C HIS A 180 0.76 -12.50 -12.57
N LEU A 181 0.97 -13.80 -12.73
CA LEU A 181 -0.11 -14.72 -13.02
C LEU A 181 -1.07 -14.78 -11.82
N VAL A 182 -2.38 -14.59 -12.03
CA VAL A 182 -3.35 -14.47 -10.94
C VAL A 182 -3.22 -15.61 -9.95
N TYR A 183 -3.14 -15.31 -8.65
CA TYR A 183 -3.21 -16.30 -7.59
C TYR A 183 -4.40 -16.02 -6.69
N ILE A 184 -4.93 -17.06 -6.05
CA ILE A 184 -6.15 -17.01 -5.26
C ILE A 184 -5.78 -16.96 -3.77
N ASP A 185 -6.02 -15.82 -3.12
CA ASP A 185 -5.70 -15.65 -1.71
C ASP A 185 -6.77 -16.19 -0.76
N ASN A 186 -8.02 -16.20 -1.23
CA ASN A 186 -9.17 -16.56 -0.41
C ASN A 186 -10.36 -16.97 -1.30
N LEU A 187 -11.41 -17.52 -0.68
CA LEU A 187 -12.60 -18.01 -1.37
C LEU A 187 -13.37 -16.91 -2.12
N GLN A 188 -13.33 -15.67 -1.63
CA GLN A 188 -13.98 -14.55 -2.32
C GLN A 188 -13.26 -14.25 -3.64
N GLU A 189 -11.93 -14.15 -3.62
CA GLU A 189 -11.14 -13.94 -4.84
C GLU A 189 -11.30 -15.10 -5.84
N LEU A 190 -11.42 -16.34 -5.36
CA LEU A 190 -11.75 -17.48 -6.21
C LEU A 190 -13.06 -17.26 -6.97
N THR A 191 -14.08 -16.78 -6.26
CA THR A 191 -15.40 -16.48 -6.83
C THR A 191 -15.29 -15.34 -7.84
N ASP A 192 -14.59 -14.26 -7.48
CA ASP A 192 -14.43 -13.08 -8.31
C ASP A 192 -13.68 -13.40 -9.61
N VAL A 193 -12.59 -14.15 -9.54
CA VAL A 193 -11.83 -14.62 -10.72
C VAL A 193 -12.65 -15.58 -11.56
N SER A 194 -13.42 -16.48 -10.94
CA SER A 194 -14.30 -17.41 -11.68
C SER A 194 -15.38 -16.65 -12.45
N VAL A 195 -16.06 -15.69 -11.82
CA VAL A 195 -17.06 -14.82 -12.47
C VAL A 195 -16.42 -14.01 -13.60
N PHE A 196 -15.24 -13.44 -13.34
CA PHE A 196 -14.50 -12.67 -14.33
C PHE A 196 -14.14 -13.52 -15.57
N ALA A 197 -13.71 -14.76 -15.38
CA ALA A 197 -13.38 -15.70 -16.45
C ALA A 197 -14.62 -16.34 -17.14
N THR A 198 -15.81 -16.23 -16.53
CA THR A 198 -17.04 -16.87 -17.02
C THR A 198 -17.40 -16.36 -18.42
N ASN A 199 -18.01 -17.24 -19.23
CA ASN A 199 -18.42 -17.03 -20.63
C ASN A 199 -17.30 -17.07 -21.69
N GLN A 200 -16.03 -17.10 -21.30
CA GLN A 200 -14.92 -17.18 -22.26
C GLN A 200 -14.02 -18.40 -22.04
N TYR A 201 -13.82 -18.82 -20.78
CA TYR A 201 -12.83 -19.83 -20.41
C TYR A 201 -13.45 -21.02 -19.68
N TYR A 202 -12.99 -22.23 -20.00
CA TYR A 202 -13.33 -23.46 -19.27
C TYR A 202 -12.38 -23.68 -18.09
N ASP A 203 -11.09 -23.40 -18.33
CA ASP A 203 -10.04 -23.35 -17.34
C ASP A 203 -9.07 -22.21 -17.63
N ILE A 204 -8.29 -21.83 -16.63
CA ILE A 204 -7.18 -20.88 -16.76
C ILE A 204 -6.00 -21.33 -15.91
N PHE A 205 -4.80 -20.97 -16.32
CA PHE A 205 -3.65 -21.04 -15.42
C PHE A 205 -3.74 -20.00 -14.31
N ILE A 206 -3.29 -20.40 -13.12
CA ILE A 206 -3.13 -19.53 -11.95
C ILE A 206 -1.71 -19.69 -11.38
N GLY A 207 -1.26 -18.66 -10.66
CA GLY A 207 0.12 -18.45 -10.22
C GLY A 207 0.57 -19.32 -9.06
N HIS A 208 0.10 -20.57 -8.92
CA HIS A 208 0.62 -21.49 -7.90
C HIS A 208 1.37 -22.66 -8.55
N THR A 209 2.53 -23.00 -7.99
CA THR A 209 3.40 -24.09 -8.44
C THR A 209 4.02 -24.81 -7.25
N ASN A 210 4.42 -26.06 -7.41
CA ASN A 210 5.25 -26.76 -6.42
C ASN A 210 6.63 -27.04 -7.01
N SER A 211 7.59 -27.43 -6.16
CA SER A 211 8.92 -27.87 -6.60
C SER A 211 9.09 -29.35 -6.32
N TYR A 212 9.88 -30.05 -7.14
CA TYR A 212 10.20 -31.48 -6.97
C TYR A 212 10.61 -31.87 -5.55
N ASN A 213 11.30 -30.96 -4.85
CA ASN A 213 11.91 -31.25 -3.55
C ASN A 213 11.02 -30.88 -2.36
N TYR A 214 9.88 -30.23 -2.58
CA TYR A 214 9.04 -29.71 -1.50
C TYR A 214 7.55 -29.97 -1.76
N PRO A 215 6.83 -30.58 -0.80
CA PRO A 215 5.38 -30.78 -0.92
C PRO A 215 4.59 -29.47 -0.78
N GLN A 216 5.28 -28.35 -0.53
CA GLN A 216 4.68 -27.03 -0.37
C GLN A 216 4.42 -26.37 -1.73
N TRP A 217 3.34 -25.60 -1.79
CA TRP A 217 2.99 -24.78 -2.93
C TRP A 217 3.53 -23.37 -2.73
N PHE A 218 4.01 -22.77 -3.82
CA PHE A 218 4.54 -21.42 -3.90
C PHE A 218 3.76 -20.62 -4.93
N LEU A 219 3.68 -19.31 -4.73
CA LEU A 219 3.23 -18.38 -5.75
C LEU A 219 4.30 -18.24 -6.84
N SER A 220 3.93 -17.76 -8.03
CA SER A 220 4.84 -17.58 -9.16
C SER A 220 5.98 -16.59 -8.90
N ASN A 221 5.87 -15.78 -7.84
CA ASN A 221 6.92 -14.87 -7.35
C ASN A 221 7.84 -15.51 -6.28
N GLY A 222 7.65 -16.79 -5.96
CA GLY A 222 8.46 -17.56 -5.00
C GLY A 222 8.00 -17.49 -3.55
N THR A 223 6.94 -16.74 -3.21
CA THR A 223 6.41 -16.72 -1.83
C THR A 223 5.59 -17.99 -1.53
N LEU A 224 5.41 -18.32 -0.25
CA LEU A 224 4.59 -19.47 0.14
C LEU A 224 3.12 -19.24 -0.25
N SER A 225 2.51 -20.22 -0.91
CA SER A 225 1.11 -20.17 -1.30
C SER A 225 0.18 -20.23 -0.07
N PRO A 226 -0.92 -19.46 -0.04
CA PRO A 226 -2.00 -19.71 0.89
C PRO A 226 -2.67 -21.07 0.62
N PRO A 227 -3.49 -21.58 1.56
CA PRO A 227 -4.27 -22.80 1.35
C PRO A 227 -5.17 -22.68 0.11
N LEU A 228 -5.03 -23.64 -0.80
CA LEU A 228 -5.77 -23.69 -2.05
C LEU A 228 -7.11 -24.40 -1.89
N HIS A 229 -8.14 -23.92 -2.61
CA HIS A 229 -9.44 -24.57 -2.69
C HIS A 229 -9.43 -25.68 -3.75
N TRP A 230 -8.85 -26.82 -3.39
CA TRP A 230 -8.70 -27.96 -4.29
C TRP A 230 -10.03 -28.58 -4.69
N CYS A 231 -10.14 -28.97 -5.96
CA CYS A 231 -11.26 -29.79 -6.43
C CYS A 231 -11.27 -31.15 -5.71
N ALA A 232 -12.45 -31.58 -5.26
CA ALA A 232 -12.61 -32.85 -4.56
C ALA A 232 -12.12 -34.03 -5.43
N GLY A 233 -11.24 -34.86 -4.87
CA GLY A 233 -10.70 -36.05 -5.55
C GLY A 233 -9.67 -35.78 -6.65
N LEU A 234 -9.29 -34.52 -6.89
CA LEU A 234 -8.36 -34.13 -7.98
C LEU A 234 -7.07 -33.48 -7.49
N ALA A 235 -6.83 -33.42 -6.18
CA ALA A 235 -5.51 -33.10 -5.65
C ALA A 235 -4.62 -34.35 -5.77
N THR A 236 -4.00 -34.54 -6.92
CA THR A 236 -3.09 -35.66 -7.15
C THR A 236 -1.71 -35.33 -6.58
N THR A 237 -1.10 -36.25 -5.85
CA THR A 237 0.32 -36.16 -5.52
C THR A 237 1.12 -36.47 -6.78
N TYR A 238 1.51 -35.45 -7.55
CA TYR A 238 2.51 -35.65 -8.60
C TYR A 238 3.89 -35.79 -7.96
N ALA A 239 4.67 -36.78 -8.42
CA ALA A 239 6.09 -36.91 -8.11
C ALA A 239 6.96 -35.93 -8.95
N THR A 240 6.34 -34.97 -9.63
CA THR A 240 6.97 -34.06 -10.59
C THR A 240 6.54 -32.60 -10.37
N LEU A 241 7.26 -31.66 -10.99
CA LEU A 241 6.88 -30.24 -11.04
C LEU A 241 5.44 -30.10 -11.52
N ALA A 242 4.60 -29.56 -10.64
CA ALA A 242 3.19 -29.38 -10.87
C ALA A 242 2.84 -27.90 -10.75
N CYS A 243 2.06 -27.45 -11.72
CA CYS A 243 1.49 -26.13 -11.77
C CYS A 243 -0.02 -26.23 -11.55
N THR A 244 -0.67 -25.10 -11.32
CA THR A 244 -2.12 -25.09 -11.03
C THR A 244 -2.92 -24.43 -12.13
N ARG A 245 -4.14 -24.92 -12.28
CA ARG A 245 -5.19 -24.28 -13.05
C ARG A 245 -6.47 -24.18 -12.24
N LEU A 246 -7.26 -23.16 -12.54
CA LEU A 246 -8.61 -22.97 -12.01
C LEU A 246 -9.62 -23.56 -13.01
N LEU A 247 -10.47 -24.46 -12.54
CA LEU A 247 -11.63 -24.93 -13.31
C LEU A 247 -12.79 -23.97 -13.07
N ILE A 248 -13.14 -23.14 -14.07
CA ILE A 248 -14.07 -22.02 -13.91
C ILE A 248 -15.46 -22.50 -13.46
N GLY A 249 -16.00 -23.52 -14.14
CA GLY A 249 -17.35 -24.03 -13.85
C GLY A 249 -17.48 -24.73 -12.50
N ALA A 250 -16.37 -25.23 -11.94
CA ALA A 250 -16.35 -25.88 -10.63
C ALA A 250 -15.84 -24.97 -9.52
N ALA A 251 -15.37 -23.76 -9.85
CA ALA A 251 -14.75 -22.80 -8.95
C ALA A 251 -13.74 -23.45 -7.99
N CYS A 252 -12.85 -24.30 -8.51
CA CYS A 252 -11.88 -25.03 -7.72
C CYS A 252 -10.56 -25.24 -8.46
N VAL A 253 -9.49 -25.44 -7.70
CA VAL A 253 -8.12 -25.55 -8.21
C VAL A 253 -7.75 -27.02 -8.41
N THR A 254 -7.06 -27.32 -9.50
CA THR A 254 -6.45 -28.63 -9.75
C THR A 254 -5.02 -28.43 -10.24
N ASN A 255 -4.19 -29.45 -10.05
CA ASN A 255 -2.80 -29.44 -10.47
C ASN A 255 -2.60 -30.20 -11.78
N ILE A 256 -1.61 -29.77 -12.56
CA ILE A 256 -1.23 -30.34 -13.85
C ILE A 256 0.28 -30.27 -14.05
N VAL A 257 0.80 -30.96 -15.06
CA VAL A 257 2.21 -30.87 -15.45
C VAL A 257 2.44 -29.56 -16.21
N CYS A 258 3.37 -28.73 -15.74
CA CYS A 258 3.59 -27.35 -16.22
C CYS A 258 3.84 -27.24 -17.74
N HIS A 259 4.64 -28.15 -18.31
CA HIS A 259 5.06 -28.10 -19.71
C HIS A 259 4.21 -28.96 -20.66
N GLY A 260 3.25 -29.73 -20.14
CA GLY A 260 2.47 -30.69 -20.93
C GLY A 260 1.14 -30.14 -21.45
N TRP A 261 0.79 -28.93 -21.05
CA TRP A 261 -0.54 -28.34 -21.25
C TRP A 261 -0.39 -26.90 -21.68
N THR A 262 -1.24 -26.48 -22.61
CA THR A 262 -1.47 -25.06 -22.90
C THR A 262 -2.88 -24.71 -22.47
N SER A 263 -3.03 -23.53 -21.88
CA SER A 263 -4.33 -22.98 -21.47
C SER A 263 -4.24 -21.46 -21.54
N ARG A 264 -5.39 -20.83 -21.42
CA ARG A 264 -5.49 -19.38 -21.26
C ARG A 264 -5.15 -19.00 -19.84
N TYR A 265 -4.96 -17.71 -19.60
CA TYR A 265 -4.51 -17.24 -18.30
C TYR A 265 -4.97 -15.81 -18.03
N ILE A 266 -4.89 -15.44 -16.76
CA ILE A 266 -5.26 -14.13 -16.28
C ILE A 266 -4.08 -13.55 -15.53
N CYS A 267 -3.67 -12.34 -15.91
CA CYS A 267 -2.67 -11.61 -15.15
C CYS A 267 -3.38 -10.73 -14.11
N LYS A 268 -2.78 -10.66 -12.92
CA LYS A 268 -3.18 -9.80 -11.80
C LYS A 268 -2.09 -8.77 -11.56
N LEU A 269 -2.52 -7.58 -11.21
CA LEU A 269 -1.64 -6.48 -10.82
C LEU A 269 -1.46 -6.50 -9.29
N ASN A 270 -0.20 -6.47 -8.81
CA ASN A 270 0.10 -6.37 -7.38
C ASN A 270 -0.29 -5.01 -6.84
#